data_AF-A0AA46RZL5-F1
#
_entry.id   AF-A0AA46RZL5-F1
#
_cell.length_a   1.000
_cell.length_b   1.000
_cell.length_c   1.000
_cell.angle_alpha   90.00
_cell.angle_beta   90.00
_cell.angle_gamma   90.00
#
_symmetry.space_group_name_H-M   'P 1'
#
loop_
_entity.id
_entity.type
_entity.pdbx_description
1 polymer ?
#
loop_
_entity_poly.entity_id
_entity_poly.type
_entity_poly.pdbx_seq_one_letter_code
_entity_poly.pdbx_strand_id
1 'polypeptide(L)'
;MKKSIILLNFLLLNSIFANQNYSNEHFAKALDSYNNRAFQDSYLVFKEYLKKEKLDSNLTFILARSAYEIGKFEEAETLYKELLEQTPNNSRVKLELAQTYFQQKKYEEAEVLYQDVLKDNSLPMNVRKNIELTLNSLNKKSQRNFLKTTLSIGYGYDSNTDNNSNDDIVNWGNIPLSIPDKKSDHVAEYILALNHTFKIKENLTMDNKFVGYMQNFNKDHDNDLSLAVFGTGLSYYTQKSKSSLAFDYNYVWLDNSTYLFNYIITPSFDYQIDKDLIYKTKVKLIKKDFKQTDYEFRDSIYYELSNSLVLLTEKFGMNTLSFAFGTDNKDKGKAWNVDYNFASLRYENMYPLTQSTILTSGIELYKDRYKIKEEVLYNNKKRDDKVILDLGVLQSINKNLSLGATLRYINNDSNQNIYEYDKYLVRTNIYYSF
;
A
#
# COMPACT_ATOMS: atom_id res chain seq x y z
N MET A 1 -19.01 -21.28 93.96
CA MET A 1 -19.20 -21.01 92.51
C MET A 1 -18.13 -21.75 91.71
N LYS A 2 -18.46 -22.90 91.12
CA LYS A 2 -17.58 -23.68 90.23
C LYS A 2 -18.39 -24.04 88.97
N LYS A 3 -18.46 -23.11 88.00
CA LYS A 3 -18.86 -23.34 86.60
C LYS A 3 -18.35 -22.14 85.82
N SER A 4 -17.36 -22.33 84.92
CA SER A 4 -17.06 -21.50 83.73
C SER A 4 -15.57 -21.53 83.34
N ILE A 5 -15.04 -22.68 82.89
CA ILE A 5 -13.76 -22.71 82.12
C ILE A 5 -13.85 -23.62 80.86
N ILE A 6 -14.96 -24.31 80.59
CA ILE A 6 -15.04 -25.25 79.44
C ILE A 6 -15.58 -24.61 78.15
N LEU A 7 -16.15 -23.39 78.18
CA LEU A 7 -16.81 -22.81 76.99
C LEU A 7 -15.86 -22.10 75.99
N LEU A 8 -14.64 -21.72 76.37
CA LEU A 8 -13.78 -20.88 75.52
C LEU A 8 -12.92 -21.66 74.52
N ASN A 9 -12.54 -22.92 74.83
CA ASN A 9 -11.78 -23.77 73.90
C ASN A 9 -12.64 -24.38 72.79
N PHE A 10 -13.96 -24.56 73.01
CA PHE A 10 -14.87 -25.07 71.99
C PHE A 10 -15.22 -24.04 70.91
N LEU A 11 -15.15 -22.74 71.20
CA LEU A 11 -15.42 -21.66 70.24
C LEU A 11 -14.23 -21.38 69.31
N LEU A 12 -12.99 -21.54 69.78
CA LEU A 12 -11.79 -21.39 68.96
C LEU A 12 -11.54 -22.59 68.03
N LEU A 13 -11.82 -23.81 68.49
CA LEU A 13 -11.76 -24.99 67.62
C LEU A 13 -12.88 -24.95 66.56
N ASN A 14 -14.12 -24.58 66.90
CA ASN A 14 -15.18 -24.45 65.91
C ASN A 14 -14.95 -23.32 64.90
N SER A 15 -14.32 -22.20 65.27
CA SER A 15 -13.98 -21.16 64.30
C SER A 15 -12.82 -21.56 63.38
N ILE A 16 -11.84 -22.32 63.87
CA ILE A 16 -10.76 -22.87 63.03
C ILE A 16 -11.31 -23.96 62.08
N PHE A 17 -12.15 -24.88 62.57
CA PHE A 17 -12.81 -25.90 61.74
C PHE A 17 -13.84 -25.31 60.77
N ALA A 18 -14.58 -24.27 61.14
CA ALA A 18 -15.49 -23.57 60.24
C ALA A 18 -14.74 -22.79 59.15
N ASN A 19 -13.58 -22.19 59.46
CA ASN A 19 -12.77 -21.47 58.48
C ASN A 19 -12.04 -22.43 57.53
N GLN A 20 -11.58 -23.59 58.01
CA GLN A 20 -11.06 -24.67 57.16
C GLN A 20 -12.15 -25.30 56.29
N ASN A 21 -13.35 -25.56 56.82
CA ASN A 21 -14.46 -26.11 56.02
C ASN A 21 -15.00 -25.09 54.99
N TYR A 22 -15.08 -23.80 55.34
CA TYR A 22 -15.42 -22.73 54.40
C TYR A 22 -14.36 -22.63 53.29
N SER A 23 -13.07 -22.66 53.66
CA SER A 23 -11.97 -22.68 52.70
C SER A 23 -11.96 -23.96 51.84
N ASN A 24 -12.42 -25.11 52.30
CA ASN A 24 -12.50 -26.30 51.45
C ASN A 24 -13.75 -26.28 50.55
N GLU A 25 -14.87 -25.72 51.01
CA GLU A 25 -16.11 -25.60 50.23
C GLU A 25 -15.97 -24.58 49.09
N HIS A 26 -15.34 -23.43 49.35
CA HIS A 26 -15.07 -22.42 48.33
C HIS A 26 -14.06 -22.91 47.29
N PHE A 27 -13.09 -23.72 47.69
CA PHE A 27 -12.15 -24.39 46.80
C PHE A 27 -12.85 -25.37 45.86
N ALA A 28 -13.71 -26.25 46.40
CA ALA A 28 -14.49 -27.19 45.59
C ALA A 28 -15.43 -26.47 44.62
N LYS A 29 -16.07 -25.38 45.08
CA LYS A 29 -16.90 -24.51 44.23
C LYS A 29 -16.10 -23.86 43.10
N ALA A 30 -14.87 -23.40 43.33
CA ALA A 30 -14.05 -22.79 42.28
C ALA A 30 -13.67 -23.79 41.17
N LEU A 31 -13.43 -25.05 41.56
CA LEU A 31 -13.16 -26.15 40.64
C LEU A 31 -14.42 -26.51 39.84
N ASP A 32 -15.58 -26.56 40.50
CA ASP A 32 -16.87 -26.78 39.85
C ASP A 32 -17.22 -25.63 38.89
N SER A 33 -17.00 -24.38 39.30
CA SER A 33 -17.15 -23.20 38.45
C SER A 33 -16.27 -23.28 37.20
N TYR A 34 -15.02 -23.76 37.32
CA TYR A 34 -14.16 -23.98 36.16
C TYR A 34 -14.74 -25.04 35.21
N ASN A 35 -15.15 -26.19 35.76
CA ASN A 35 -15.71 -27.29 34.99
C ASN A 35 -17.02 -26.89 34.28
N ASN A 36 -17.82 -26.04 34.92
CA ASN A 36 -19.06 -25.48 34.38
C ASN A 36 -18.86 -24.23 33.51
N ARG A 37 -17.60 -23.89 33.17
CA ARG A 37 -17.22 -22.71 32.36
C ARG A 37 -17.63 -21.35 32.96
N ALA A 38 -17.93 -21.30 34.25
CA ALA A 38 -18.06 -20.06 35.01
C ALA A 38 -16.66 -19.52 35.35
N PHE A 39 -15.90 -19.13 34.33
CA PHE A 39 -14.49 -18.76 34.44
C PHE A 39 -14.26 -17.52 35.31
N GLN A 40 -15.20 -16.57 35.32
CA GLN A 40 -15.13 -15.39 36.18
C GLN A 40 -15.14 -15.78 37.67
N ASP A 41 -16.06 -16.66 38.08
CA ASP A 41 -16.19 -17.10 39.48
C ASP A 41 -14.98 -17.94 39.89
N SER A 42 -14.57 -18.88 39.02
CA SER A 42 -13.35 -19.67 39.21
C SER A 42 -12.11 -18.79 39.42
N TYR A 43 -11.93 -17.81 38.54
CA TYR A 43 -10.81 -16.87 38.60
C TYR A 43 -10.81 -16.07 39.90
N LEU A 44 -11.96 -15.50 40.31
CA LEU A 44 -12.04 -14.68 41.52
C LEU A 44 -11.66 -15.48 42.75
N VAL A 45 -12.18 -16.70 42.87
CA VAL A 45 -11.90 -17.55 44.03
C VAL A 45 -10.45 -18.00 44.04
N PHE A 46 -9.90 -18.56 42.96
CA PHE A 46 -8.50 -19.00 42.93
C PHE A 46 -7.48 -17.86 43.10
N LYS A 47 -7.81 -16.65 42.66
CA LYS A 47 -6.98 -15.46 42.92
C LYS A 47 -6.91 -15.10 44.40
N GLU A 48 -8.00 -15.30 45.16
CA GLU A 48 -7.98 -15.13 46.62
C GLU A 48 -7.19 -16.24 47.32
N TYR A 49 -7.22 -17.48 46.83
CA TYR A 49 -6.37 -18.56 47.36
C TYR A 49 -4.88 -18.25 47.17
N LEU A 50 -4.49 -17.78 45.98
CA LEU A 50 -3.10 -17.46 45.66
C LEU A 50 -2.50 -16.40 46.60
N LYS A 51 -3.32 -15.51 47.19
CA LYS A 51 -2.87 -14.52 48.19
C LYS A 51 -2.50 -15.14 49.53
N LYS A 52 -3.12 -16.27 49.88
CA LYS A 52 -2.97 -16.92 51.19
C LYS A 52 -1.92 -18.03 51.14
N GLU A 53 -1.91 -18.79 50.06
CA GLU A 53 -1.06 -19.97 49.88
C GLU A 53 -0.57 -20.08 48.44
N LYS A 54 0.56 -20.78 48.26
CA LYS A 54 1.08 -21.08 46.92
C LYS A 54 0.20 -22.15 46.27
N LEU A 55 -0.33 -21.87 45.09
CA LEU A 55 -1.07 -22.85 44.30
C LEU A 55 -0.13 -23.92 43.71
N ASP A 56 -0.61 -25.17 43.66
CA ASP A 56 0.07 -26.22 42.90
C ASP A 56 -0.06 -25.99 41.38
N SER A 57 0.70 -26.74 40.57
CA SER A 57 0.74 -26.54 39.12
C SER A 57 -0.61 -26.76 38.43
N ASN A 58 -1.49 -27.63 38.95
CA ASN A 58 -2.81 -27.85 38.36
C ASN A 58 -3.74 -26.66 38.64
N LEU A 59 -3.72 -26.14 39.86
CA LEU A 59 -4.53 -25.00 40.26
C LEU A 59 -4.06 -23.71 39.60
N THR A 60 -2.74 -23.52 39.48
CA THR A 60 -2.17 -22.41 38.71
C THR A 60 -2.59 -22.50 37.23
N PHE A 61 -2.65 -23.70 36.64
CA PHE A 61 -3.16 -23.88 35.27
C PHE A 61 -4.63 -23.48 35.14
N ILE A 62 -5.46 -23.88 36.10
CA ILE A 62 -6.88 -23.52 36.12
C ILE A 62 -7.06 -22.00 36.25
N LEU A 63 -6.31 -21.36 37.14
CA LEU A 63 -6.33 -19.90 37.30
C LEU A 63 -5.90 -19.20 36.00
N ALA A 64 -4.82 -19.67 35.36
CA ALA A 64 -4.34 -19.13 34.10
C ALA A 64 -5.36 -19.27 32.96
N ARG A 65 -6.00 -20.44 32.86
CA ARG A 65 -7.04 -20.67 31.85
C ARG A 65 -8.28 -19.83 32.11
N SER A 66 -8.73 -19.73 33.37
CA SER A 66 -9.84 -18.85 33.73
C SER A 66 -9.53 -17.38 33.43
N ALA A 67 -8.30 -16.91 33.68
CA ALA A 67 -7.85 -15.57 33.32
C ALA A 67 -7.87 -15.33 31.80
N TYR A 68 -7.42 -16.31 31.01
CA TYR A 68 -7.47 -16.26 29.54
C TYR A 68 -8.91 -16.11 29.03
N GLU A 69 -9.84 -16.93 29.52
CA GLU A 69 -11.23 -16.97 29.05
C GLU A 69 -11.99 -15.67 29.34
N ILE A 70 -11.61 -14.95 30.40
CA ILE A 70 -12.20 -13.64 30.74
C ILE A 70 -11.43 -12.45 30.13
N GLY A 71 -10.47 -12.70 29.25
CA GLY A 71 -9.73 -11.67 28.51
C GLY A 71 -8.57 -11.02 29.28
N LYS A 72 -8.17 -11.57 30.43
CA LYS A 72 -7.01 -11.08 31.20
C LYS A 72 -5.72 -11.75 30.72
N PHE A 73 -5.35 -11.46 29.47
CA PHE A 73 -4.27 -12.16 28.80
C PHE A 73 -2.88 -11.93 29.43
N GLU A 74 -2.60 -10.74 29.97
CA GLU A 74 -1.32 -10.44 30.64
C GLU A 74 -1.13 -11.27 31.91
N GLU A 75 -2.22 -11.50 32.66
CA GLU A 75 -2.19 -12.33 33.86
C GLU A 75 -2.07 -13.82 33.49
N ALA A 76 -2.81 -14.28 32.48
CA ALA A 76 -2.68 -15.63 31.94
C ALA A 76 -1.25 -15.91 31.44
N GLU A 77 -0.64 -14.97 30.72
CA GLU A 77 0.76 -15.06 30.25
C GLU A 77 1.73 -15.27 31.42
N THR A 78 1.57 -14.49 32.48
CA THR A 78 2.45 -14.56 33.66
C THR A 78 2.35 -15.93 34.33
N LEU A 79 1.12 -16.41 34.55
CA LEU A 79 0.86 -17.70 35.20
C LEU A 79 1.33 -18.89 34.34
N TYR A 80 1.14 -18.84 33.02
CA TYR A 80 1.65 -19.88 32.13
C TYR A 80 3.18 -19.89 32.03
N LYS A 81 3.83 -18.72 32.09
CA LYS A 81 5.30 -18.65 32.19
C LYS A 81 5.82 -19.29 33.48
N GLU A 82 5.19 -18.99 34.63
CA GLU A 82 5.54 -19.63 35.91
C GLU A 82 5.39 -21.16 35.86
N LEU A 83 4.34 -21.66 35.21
CA LEU A 83 4.15 -23.09 35.01
C LEU A 83 5.25 -23.74 34.14
N LEU A 84 5.75 -23.03 33.12
CA LEU A 84 6.82 -23.52 32.27
C LEU A 84 8.20 -23.47 32.95
N GLU A 85 8.41 -22.61 33.94
CA GLU A 85 9.64 -22.65 34.76
C GLU A 85 9.74 -23.98 35.51
N GLN A 86 8.61 -24.51 35.99
CA GLN A 86 8.54 -25.78 36.71
C GLN A 86 8.42 -26.98 35.75
N THR A 87 7.79 -26.79 34.59
CA THR A 87 7.53 -27.85 33.60
C THR A 87 7.92 -27.45 32.17
N PRO A 88 9.23 -27.31 31.86
CA PRO A 88 9.69 -26.70 30.60
C PRO A 88 9.26 -27.45 29.33
N ASN A 89 8.90 -28.73 29.43
CA ASN A 89 8.51 -29.58 28.31
C ASN A 89 6.99 -29.85 28.25
N ASN A 90 6.17 -29.12 29.00
CA ASN A 90 4.73 -29.33 29.01
C ASN A 90 4.07 -28.73 27.76
N SER A 91 3.83 -29.57 26.75
CA SER A 91 3.19 -29.19 25.47
C SER A 91 1.83 -28.51 25.65
N ARG A 92 1.06 -28.90 26.68
CA ARG A 92 -0.24 -28.28 26.96
C ARG A 92 -0.08 -26.84 27.44
N VAL A 93 0.83 -26.59 28.39
CA VAL A 93 1.08 -25.22 28.88
C VAL A 93 1.68 -24.34 27.78
N LYS A 94 2.61 -24.87 26.97
CA LYS A 94 3.15 -24.16 25.80
C LYS A 94 2.06 -23.77 24.81
N LEU A 95 1.11 -24.67 24.54
CA LEU A 95 -0.01 -24.41 23.64
C LEU A 95 -0.93 -23.29 24.17
N GLU A 96 -1.23 -23.30 25.46
CA GLU A 96 -2.06 -22.27 26.10
C GLU A 96 -1.36 -20.90 26.12
N LEU A 97 -0.04 -20.87 26.35
CA LEU A 97 0.75 -19.66 26.25
C LEU A 97 0.79 -19.15 24.80
N ALA A 98 0.93 -20.03 23.81
CA ALA A 98 0.86 -19.67 22.39
C ALA A 98 -0.50 -19.06 22.01
N GLN A 99 -1.60 -19.59 22.54
CA GLN A 99 -2.94 -19.02 22.37
C GLN A 99 -3.05 -17.64 23.04
N THR A 100 -2.49 -17.49 24.24
CA THR A 100 -2.45 -16.21 24.96
C THR A 100 -1.70 -15.15 24.17
N TYR A 101 -0.50 -15.47 23.66
CA TYR A 101 0.26 -14.59 22.78
C TYR A 101 -0.50 -14.23 21.50
N PHE A 102 -1.20 -15.20 20.90
CA PHE A 102 -2.05 -14.94 19.75
C PHE A 102 -3.13 -13.90 20.04
N GLN A 103 -3.82 -13.99 21.18
CA GLN A 103 -4.84 -13.00 21.59
C GLN A 103 -4.25 -11.62 21.88
N GLN A 104 -3.03 -11.58 22.44
CA GLN A 104 -2.26 -10.35 22.65
C GLN A 104 -1.67 -9.77 21.36
N LYS A 105 -1.86 -10.43 20.20
CA LYS A 105 -1.23 -10.07 18.90
C LYS A 105 0.30 -10.16 18.89
N LYS A 106 0.87 -10.91 19.83
CA LYS A 106 2.29 -11.29 19.90
C LYS A 106 2.53 -12.50 18.99
N TYR A 107 2.36 -12.28 17.68
CA TYR A 107 2.29 -13.35 16.70
C TYR A 107 3.60 -14.12 16.52
N GLU A 108 4.74 -13.44 16.65
CA GLU A 108 6.08 -14.02 16.54
C GLU A 108 6.34 -14.99 17.71
N GLU A 109 6.03 -14.57 18.93
CA GLU A 109 6.16 -15.41 20.13
C GLU A 109 5.16 -16.58 20.12
N ALA A 110 3.93 -16.34 19.63
CA ALA A 110 2.94 -17.40 19.44
C ALA A 110 3.43 -18.46 18.44
N GLU A 111 3.98 -18.04 17.30
CA GLU A 111 4.50 -18.92 16.25
C GLU A 111 5.58 -19.84 16.78
N VAL A 112 6.57 -19.30 17.52
CA VAL A 112 7.66 -20.10 18.11
C VAL A 112 7.12 -21.20 19.01
N LEU A 113 6.16 -20.90 19.88
CA LEU A 113 5.57 -21.88 20.79
C LEU A 113 4.70 -22.92 20.06
N TYR A 114 3.89 -22.50 19.09
CA TYR A 114 3.10 -23.43 18.28
C TYR A 114 4.00 -24.42 17.52
N GLN A 115 5.09 -23.95 16.92
CA GLN A 115 6.08 -24.80 16.25
C GLN A 115 6.77 -25.75 17.22
N ASP A 116 7.06 -25.31 18.45
CA ASP A 116 7.67 -26.17 19.46
C ASP A 116 6.72 -27.27 19.93
N VAL A 117 5.44 -26.95 20.15
CA VAL A 117 4.39 -27.92 20.49
C VAL A 117 4.22 -28.98 19.40
N LEU A 118 4.34 -28.62 18.12
CA LEU A 118 4.22 -29.57 17.01
C LEU A 118 5.31 -30.65 16.96
N LYS A 119 6.45 -30.45 17.65
CA LYS A 119 7.53 -31.44 17.76
C LYS A 119 7.18 -32.61 18.67
N ASP A 120 6.16 -32.47 19.52
CA ASP A 120 5.68 -33.55 20.38
C ASP A 120 4.83 -34.53 19.57
N ASN A 121 5.38 -35.73 19.35
CA ASN A 121 4.76 -36.80 18.58
C ASN A 121 3.54 -37.43 19.27
N SER A 122 3.35 -37.19 20.57
CA SER A 122 2.20 -37.69 21.33
C SER A 122 0.95 -36.81 21.18
N LEU A 123 1.04 -35.67 20.48
CA LEU A 123 -0.11 -34.79 20.28
C LEU A 123 -1.26 -35.50 19.53
N PRO A 124 -2.51 -35.41 20.02
CA PRO A 124 -3.68 -35.83 19.28
C PRO A 124 -3.78 -35.13 17.92
N MET A 125 -4.17 -35.88 16.88
CA MET A 125 -4.21 -35.40 15.49
C MET A 125 -5.08 -34.15 15.29
N ASN A 126 -6.20 -34.06 16.02
CA ASN A 126 -7.08 -32.89 16.00
C ASN A 126 -6.39 -31.63 16.54
N VAL A 127 -5.59 -31.76 17.61
CA VAL A 127 -4.83 -30.63 18.18
C VAL A 127 -3.74 -30.20 17.20
N ARG A 128 -2.99 -31.15 16.63
CA ARG A 128 -1.98 -30.90 15.59
C ARG A 128 -2.57 -30.10 14.41
N LYS A 129 -3.70 -30.56 13.87
CA LYS A 129 -4.40 -29.88 12.76
C LYS A 129 -4.86 -28.46 13.13
N ASN A 130 -5.36 -28.26 14.35
CA ASN A 130 -5.75 -26.93 14.82
C ASN A 130 -4.55 -25.98 14.93
N ILE A 131 -3.41 -26.46 15.44
CA ILE A 131 -2.17 -25.68 15.50
C ILE A 131 -1.69 -25.33 14.09
N GLU A 132 -1.66 -26.27 13.16
CA GLU A 132 -1.26 -26.03 11.76
C GLU A 132 -2.17 -25.00 11.07
N LEU A 133 -3.50 -25.08 11.26
CA LEU A 133 -4.44 -24.07 10.77
C LEU A 133 -4.19 -22.70 11.39
N THR A 134 -3.86 -22.66 12.68
CA THR A 134 -3.57 -21.42 13.42
C THR A 134 -2.27 -20.81 12.94
N LEU A 135 -1.22 -21.60 12.74
CA LEU A 135 0.06 -21.19 12.16
C LEU A 135 -0.10 -20.62 10.76
N ASN A 136 -0.92 -21.27 9.91
CA ASN A 136 -1.23 -20.72 8.58
C ASN A 136 -1.94 -19.36 8.65
N SER A 137 -2.81 -19.15 9.65
CA SER A 137 -3.46 -17.86 9.90
C SER A 137 -2.48 -16.82 10.48
N LEU A 138 -1.55 -17.25 11.33
CA LEU A 138 -0.49 -16.44 11.92
C LEU A 138 0.46 -15.94 10.84
N ASN A 139 0.99 -16.82 9.99
CA ASN A 139 1.91 -16.45 8.92
C ASN A 139 1.36 -15.35 8.02
N LYS A 140 0.06 -15.42 7.69
CA LYS A 140 -0.61 -14.36 6.92
C LYS A 140 -0.74 -13.04 7.68
N LYS A 141 -0.88 -13.08 9.01
CA LYS A 141 -1.00 -11.90 9.88
C LYS A 141 0.35 -11.32 10.29
N SER A 142 1.38 -12.15 10.44
CA SER A 142 2.75 -11.78 10.80
C SER A 142 3.58 -11.35 9.60
N GLN A 143 3.17 -11.67 8.37
CA GLN A 143 3.85 -11.20 7.17
C GLN A 143 3.92 -9.67 7.16
N ARG A 144 5.14 -9.14 7.33
CA ARG A 144 5.41 -7.71 7.28
C ARG A 144 5.89 -7.24 5.92
N ASN A 145 6.38 -8.15 5.07
CA ASN A 145 6.98 -7.83 3.78
C ASN A 145 6.10 -8.35 2.66
N PHE A 146 5.67 -7.45 1.79
CA PHE A 146 4.89 -7.76 0.59
C PHE A 146 5.64 -7.23 -0.62
N LEU A 147 6.23 -8.12 -1.41
CA LEU A 147 6.90 -7.78 -2.66
C LEU A 147 5.99 -8.17 -3.82
N LYS A 148 5.82 -7.24 -4.78
CA LYS A 148 5.17 -7.48 -6.06
C LYS A 148 6.13 -7.07 -7.16
N THR A 149 6.49 -8.01 -8.02
CA THR A 149 7.31 -7.76 -9.20
C THR A 149 6.44 -7.79 -10.44
N THR A 150 6.71 -6.94 -11.42
CA THR A 150 6.07 -6.98 -12.73
C THR A 150 7.11 -6.71 -13.80
N LEU A 151 7.18 -7.63 -14.77
CA LEU A 151 7.97 -7.51 -15.98
C LEU A 151 7.00 -7.26 -17.14
N SER A 152 7.32 -6.31 -18.03
CA SER A 152 6.59 -6.09 -19.27
C SER A 152 7.54 -6.02 -20.44
N ILE A 153 7.17 -6.65 -21.54
CA ILE A 153 7.78 -6.42 -22.86
C ILE A 153 6.66 -6.04 -23.80
N GLY A 154 6.86 -4.96 -24.55
CA GLY A 154 5.87 -4.41 -25.46
C GLY A 154 6.44 -4.05 -26.82
N TYR A 155 5.53 -3.98 -27.78
CA TYR A 155 5.78 -3.46 -29.12
C TYR A 155 4.66 -2.49 -29.49
N GLY A 156 5.03 -1.40 -30.13
CA GLY A 156 4.09 -0.37 -30.50
C GLY A 156 4.45 0.36 -31.78
N TYR A 157 3.63 1.38 -32.05
CA TYR A 157 3.75 2.30 -33.16
C TYR A 157 3.35 3.69 -32.69
N ASP A 158 4.16 4.69 -33.04
CA ASP A 158 3.89 6.11 -32.84
C ASP A 158 3.81 6.78 -34.22
N SER A 159 2.68 7.45 -34.49
CA SER A 159 2.47 8.10 -35.79
C SER A 159 3.23 9.43 -35.95
N ASN A 160 3.77 9.99 -34.87
CA ASN A 160 4.46 11.28 -34.86
C ASN A 160 5.44 11.36 -33.68
N THR A 161 6.64 10.80 -33.84
CA THR A 161 7.65 10.64 -32.78
C THR A 161 8.12 11.99 -32.22
N ASP A 162 8.41 12.95 -33.11
CA ASP A 162 8.88 14.30 -32.78
C ASP A 162 7.75 15.25 -32.34
N ASN A 163 6.47 14.84 -32.49
CA ASN A 163 5.30 15.71 -32.35
C ASN A 163 5.33 16.91 -33.32
N ASN A 164 5.82 16.69 -34.54
CA ASN A 164 5.88 17.71 -35.58
C ASN A 164 4.49 18.20 -36.00
N SER A 165 4.46 19.41 -36.56
CA SER A 165 3.22 20.10 -36.91
C SER A 165 2.45 19.41 -38.04
N ASN A 166 1.16 19.75 -38.15
CA ASN A 166 0.34 19.51 -39.33
C ASN A 166 0.61 20.51 -40.47
N ASP A 167 1.24 21.65 -40.17
CA ASP A 167 1.57 22.68 -41.14
C ASP A 167 2.95 22.48 -41.76
N ASP A 168 3.08 22.87 -43.03
CA ASP A 168 4.33 22.78 -43.78
C ASP A 168 5.27 23.97 -43.54
N ILE A 169 4.73 25.12 -43.11
CA ILE A 169 5.46 26.39 -43.03
C ILE A 169 5.14 27.22 -41.78
N VAL A 170 6.14 27.95 -41.31
CA VAL A 170 6.00 29.06 -40.35
C VAL A 170 6.64 30.31 -40.93
N ASN A 171 6.00 31.47 -40.77
CA ASN A 171 6.52 32.72 -41.31
C ASN A 171 7.35 33.47 -40.28
N TRP A 172 8.59 33.80 -40.62
CA TRP A 172 9.38 34.80 -39.91
C TRP A 172 9.26 36.15 -40.64
N GLY A 173 8.31 36.98 -40.20
CA GLY A 173 7.91 38.16 -40.96
C GLY A 173 7.32 37.74 -42.32
N ASN A 174 8.01 38.05 -43.41
CA ASN A 174 7.61 37.66 -44.77
C ASN A 174 8.42 36.48 -45.34
N ILE A 175 9.27 35.84 -44.53
CA ILE A 175 10.11 34.72 -44.95
C ILE A 175 9.42 33.42 -44.54
N PRO A 176 8.95 32.57 -45.48
CA PRO A 176 8.43 31.26 -45.15
C PRO A 176 9.59 30.33 -44.79
N LEU A 177 9.51 29.71 -43.61
CA LEU A 177 10.42 28.68 -43.13
C LEU A 177 9.70 27.35 -43.14
N SER A 178 10.34 26.30 -43.66
CA SER A 178 9.78 24.95 -43.68
C SER A 178 9.78 24.34 -42.28
N ILE A 179 8.68 23.68 -41.93
CA ILE A 179 8.54 22.86 -40.74
C ILE A 179 8.82 21.40 -41.15
N PRO A 180 9.56 20.62 -40.34
CA PRO A 180 9.78 19.20 -40.63
C PRO A 180 8.46 18.40 -40.65
N ASP A 181 8.36 17.47 -41.60
CA ASP A 181 7.22 16.55 -41.70
C ASP A 181 7.11 15.62 -40.48
N LYS A 182 5.90 15.10 -40.23
CA LYS A 182 5.69 14.04 -39.25
C LYS A 182 6.50 12.79 -39.57
N LYS A 183 7.14 12.23 -38.55
CA LYS A 183 7.84 10.94 -38.62
C LYS A 183 7.08 9.91 -37.80
N SER A 184 6.82 8.75 -38.39
CA SER A 184 6.29 7.61 -37.65
C SER A 184 7.34 6.55 -37.46
N ASP A 185 7.24 5.83 -36.35
CA ASP A 185 8.13 4.73 -36.06
C ASP A 185 7.51 3.67 -35.16
N HIS A 186 8.11 2.50 -35.20
CA HIS A 186 7.83 1.41 -34.29
C HIS A 186 8.73 1.49 -33.07
N VAL A 187 8.23 0.96 -31.96
CA VAL A 187 8.89 1.08 -30.67
C VAL A 187 8.82 -0.22 -29.89
N ALA A 188 9.95 -0.63 -29.32
CA ALA A 188 10.02 -1.70 -28.34
C ALA A 188 10.05 -1.09 -26.92
N GLU A 189 9.27 -1.68 -26.01
CA GLU A 189 9.14 -1.19 -24.63
C GLU A 189 9.48 -2.30 -23.63
N TYR A 190 10.20 -1.94 -22.57
CA TYR A 190 10.56 -2.84 -21.49
C TYR A 190 10.27 -2.17 -20.15
N ILE A 191 9.58 -2.89 -19.26
CA ILE A 191 9.22 -2.38 -17.93
C ILE A 191 9.61 -3.41 -16.88
N LEU A 192 10.30 -2.97 -15.85
CA LEU A 192 10.52 -3.70 -14.60
C LEU A 192 9.97 -2.85 -13.47
N ALA A 193 8.92 -3.30 -12.79
CA ALA A 193 8.35 -2.64 -11.63
C ALA A 193 8.46 -3.55 -10.41
N LEU A 194 9.22 -3.10 -9.40
CA LEU A 194 9.33 -3.73 -8.09
C LEU A 194 8.60 -2.84 -7.08
N ASN A 195 7.61 -3.39 -6.40
CA ASN A 195 6.89 -2.69 -5.33
C ASN A 195 7.01 -3.51 -4.05
N HIS A 196 7.57 -2.92 -3.00
CA HIS A 196 7.74 -3.56 -1.71
C HIS A 196 7.01 -2.73 -0.64
N THR A 197 6.04 -3.35 0.03
CA THR A 197 5.38 -2.76 1.18
C THR A 197 5.89 -3.46 2.44
N PHE A 198 6.49 -2.68 3.34
CA PHE A 198 6.84 -3.08 4.69
C PHE A 198 5.81 -2.57 5.69
N LYS A 199 5.11 -3.49 6.36
CA LYS A 199 4.15 -3.20 7.43
C LYS A 199 4.89 -2.95 8.74
N ILE A 200 5.11 -1.68 9.06
CA ILE A 200 5.75 -1.25 10.32
C ILE A 200 4.80 -1.53 11.49
N LYS A 201 3.52 -1.18 11.33
CA LYS A 201 2.40 -1.45 12.27
C LYS A 201 1.14 -1.76 11.47
N GLU A 202 0.08 -2.19 12.15
CA GLU A 202 -1.24 -2.44 11.53
C GLU A 202 -1.77 -1.26 10.70
N ASN A 203 -1.48 -0.04 11.11
CA ASN A 203 -1.94 1.20 10.48
C ASN A 203 -0.81 2.03 9.86
N LEU A 204 0.40 1.48 9.72
CA LEU A 204 1.55 2.22 9.20
C LEU A 204 2.39 1.33 8.31
N THR A 205 2.54 1.72 7.05
CA THR A 205 3.40 1.03 6.07
C THR A 205 4.48 1.95 5.54
N MET A 206 5.60 1.34 5.15
CA MET A 206 6.61 1.95 4.30
C MET A 206 6.55 1.28 2.94
N ASP A 207 6.32 2.06 1.89
CA ASP A 207 6.20 1.60 0.52
C ASP A 207 7.46 2.01 -0.24
N ASN A 208 8.20 1.03 -0.75
CA ASN A 208 9.37 1.22 -1.59
C ASN A 208 9.02 0.78 -3.03
N LYS A 209 9.50 1.51 -4.02
CA LYS A 209 9.35 1.14 -5.42
C LYS A 209 10.63 1.35 -6.21
N PHE A 210 10.85 0.46 -7.17
CA PHE A 210 11.78 0.66 -8.26
C PHE A 210 11.05 0.44 -9.58
N VAL A 211 11.18 1.37 -10.51
CA VAL A 211 10.67 1.20 -11.88
C VAL A 211 11.79 1.46 -12.86
N GLY A 212 12.18 0.43 -13.60
CA GLY A 212 12.97 0.55 -14.82
C GLY A 212 12.03 0.59 -16.03
N TYR A 213 12.21 1.56 -16.90
CA TYR A 213 11.47 1.70 -18.15
C TYR A 213 12.46 1.99 -19.27
N MET A 214 12.31 1.32 -20.41
CA MET A 214 13.09 1.57 -21.61
C MET A 214 12.17 1.57 -22.81
N GLN A 215 12.37 2.53 -23.70
CA GLN A 215 11.64 2.72 -24.94
C GLN A 215 12.65 2.95 -26.05
N ASN A 216 12.72 2.02 -27.00
CA ASN A 216 13.67 2.07 -28.10
C ASN A 216 12.90 2.08 -29.42
N PHE A 217 13.10 3.14 -30.20
CA PHE A 217 12.58 3.28 -31.55
C PHE A 217 13.43 2.49 -32.55
N ASN A 218 12.81 2.07 -33.65
CA ASN A 218 13.49 1.27 -34.66
C ASN A 218 14.39 2.09 -35.59
N LYS A 219 14.06 3.37 -35.79
CA LYS A 219 14.74 4.30 -36.69
C LYS A 219 15.09 5.61 -36.00
N ASP A 220 14.19 6.12 -35.16
CA ASP A 220 14.29 7.46 -34.58
C ASP A 220 14.99 7.46 -33.21
N HIS A 221 16.25 7.04 -33.19
CA HIS A 221 17.01 6.76 -31.97
C HIS A 221 17.24 7.99 -31.08
N ASP A 222 17.18 9.19 -31.63
CA ASP A 222 17.27 10.45 -30.85
C ASP A 222 16.13 10.56 -29.82
N ASN A 223 15.03 9.83 -30.05
CA ASN A 223 13.87 9.74 -29.16
C ASN A 223 13.90 8.49 -28.24
N ASP A 224 14.98 7.71 -28.24
CA ASP A 224 15.15 6.58 -27.31
C ASP A 224 15.20 7.09 -25.87
N LEU A 225 14.33 6.54 -25.02
CA LEU A 225 14.10 7.02 -23.66
C LEU A 225 14.28 5.88 -22.67
N SER A 226 15.12 6.08 -21.67
CA SER A 226 15.22 5.19 -20.52
C SER A 226 14.97 5.95 -19.22
N LEU A 227 14.37 5.30 -18.25
CA LEU A 227 14.00 5.88 -16.97
C LEU A 227 14.22 4.85 -15.84
N ALA A 228 14.85 5.29 -14.77
CA ALA A 228 14.88 4.58 -13.49
C ALA A 228 14.21 5.46 -12.41
N VAL A 229 13.15 4.93 -11.78
CA VAL A 229 12.46 5.58 -10.67
C VAL A 229 12.79 4.82 -9.39
N PHE A 230 13.31 5.52 -8.40
CA PHE A 230 13.46 5.02 -7.04
C PHE A 230 12.48 5.77 -6.15
N GLY A 231 11.60 5.09 -5.45
CA GLY A 231 10.62 5.72 -4.58
C GLY A 231 10.56 5.09 -3.21
N THR A 232 10.32 5.91 -2.19
CA THR A 232 9.99 5.47 -0.84
C THR A 232 8.92 6.37 -0.25
N GLY A 233 8.02 5.84 0.57
CA GLY A 233 6.99 6.64 1.22
C GLY A 233 6.43 5.97 2.46
N LEU A 234 5.91 6.79 3.36
CA LEU A 234 5.16 6.32 4.52
C LEU A 234 3.67 6.52 4.28
N SER A 235 2.87 5.53 4.66
CA SER A 235 1.42 5.56 4.57
C SER A 235 0.80 5.22 5.91
N TYR A 236 0.00 6.12 6.46
CA TYR A 236 -0.77 5.94 7.68
C TYR A 236 -2.25 5.72 7.37
N TYR A 237 -2.84 4.71 7.97
CA TYR A 237 -4.21 4.26 7.72
C TYR A 237 -5.10 4.52 8.93
N THR A 238 -6.32 4.98 8.68
CA THR A 238 -7.42 4.96 9.64
C THR A 238 -8.54 4.05 9.10
N GLN A 239 -9.69 4.01 9.78
CA GLN A 239 -10.84 3.25 9.28
C GLN A 239 -11.39 3.77 7.95
N LYS A 240 -11.24 5.08 7.67
CA LYS A 240 -11.82 5.73 6.48
C LYS A 240 -10.81 6.49 5.63
N SER A 241 -9.56 6.61 6.07
CA SER A 241 -8.59 7.44 5.37
C SER A 241 -7.20 6.81 5.28
N LYS A 242 -6.46 7.26 4.28
CA LYS A 242 -5.03 6.98 4.11
C LYS A 242 -4.31 8.30 3.86
N SER A 243 -3.39 8.64 4.75
CA SER A 243 -2.46 9.77 4.56
C SER A 243 -1.10 9.22 4.17
N SER A 244 -0.51 9.73 3.09
CA SER A 244 0.80 9.29 2.64
C SER A 244 1.72 10.46 2.35
N LEU A 245 3.02 10.25 2.56
CA LEU A 245 4.09 11.13 2.12
C LEU A 245 5.12 10.29 1.39
N ALA A 246 5.24 10.51 0.07
CA ALA A 246 6.17 9.79 -0.78
C ALA A 246 7.25 10.71 -1.34
N PHE A 247 8.42 10.13 -1.56
CA PHE A 247 9.60 10.72 -2.18
C PHE A 247 10.03 9.84 -3.33
N ASP A 248 10.07 10.39 -4.55
CA ASP A 248 10.59 9.70 -5.72
C ASP A 248 11.80 10.44 -6.29
N TYR A 249 12.78 9.68 -6.76
CA TYR A 249 13.91 10.14 -7.55
C TYR A 249 13.84 9.48 -8.93
N ASN A 250 13.70 10.29 -9.98
CA ASN A 250 13.70 9.81 -11.36
C ASN A 250 15.04 10.15 -12.00
N TYR A 251 15.69 9.15 -12.58
CA TYR A 251 16.84 9.30 -13.44
C TYR A 251 16.42 8.99 -14.88
N VAL A 252 16.44 10.01 -15.74
CA VAL A 252 16.03 9.92 -17.15
C VAL A 252 17.25 10.00 -18.06
N TRP A 253 17.31 9.12 -19.04
CA TRP A 253 18.22 9.16 -20.17
C TRP A 253 17.44 9.37 -21.46
N LEU A 254 17.93 10.25 -22.32
CA LEU A 254 17.43 10.52 -23.66
C LEU A 254 18.60 10.38 -24.61
N ASP A 255 18.41 9.65 -25.72
CA ASP A 255 19.49 9.36 -26.68
C ASP A 255 20.76 8.84 -25.98
N ASN A 256 20.58 7.78 -25.18
CA ASN A 256 21.64 7.10 -24.42
C ASN A 256 22.50 8.00 -23.49
N SER A 257 22.05 9.23 -23.22
CA SER A 257 22.78 10.18 -22.39
C SER A 257 21.89 10.72 -21.27
N THR A 258 22.52 11.07 -20.15
CA THR A 258 21.82 11.54 -18.96
C THR A 258 21.09 12.86 -19.27
N TYR A 259 19.75 12.83 -19.22
CA TYR A 259 18.91 13.94 -19.65
C TYR A 259 18.39 14.79 -18.49
N LEU A 260 17.76 14.14 -17.51
CA LEU A 260 16.99 14.83 -16.47
C LEU A 260 16.99 14.04 -15.17
N PHE A 261 17.24 14.73 -14.06
CA PHE A 261 16.92 14.26 -12.72
C PHE A 261 15.64 14.92 -12.22
N ASN A 262 14.72 14.13 -11.67
CA ASN A 262 13.57 14.67 -10.94
C ASN A 262 13.62 14.26 -9.47
N TYR A 263 13.46 15.22 -8.57
CA TYR A 263 13.24 14.98 -7.15
C TYR A 263 11.79 15.32 -6.83
N ILE A 264 11.01 14.33 -6.41
CA ILE A 264 9.56 14.44 -6.32
C ILE A 264 9.13 14.23 -4.88
N ILE A 265 8.36 15.16 -4.33
CA ILE A 265 7.67 15.01 -3.05
C ILE A 265 6.18 14.98 -3.31
N THR A 266 5.50 14.00 -2.72
CA THR A 266 4.10 13.73 -2.97
C THR A 266 3.35 13.44 -1.66
N PRO A 267 2.85 14.47 -0.95
CA PRO A 267 1.83 14.24 0.07
C PRO A 267 0.48 13.94 -0.60
N SER A 268 -0.22 12.94 -0.08
CA SER A 268 -1.54 12.55 -0.56
C SER A 268 -2.46 12.14 0.58
N PHE A 269 -3.76 12.31 0.35
CA PHE A 269 -4.80 11.92 1.27
C PHE A 269 -5.98 11.30 0.52
N ASP A 270 -6.30 10.06 0.87
CA ASP A 270 -7.46 9.34 0.38
C ASP A 270 -8.49 9.26 1.52
N TYR A 271 -9.77 9.52 1.21
CA TYR A 271 -10.88 9.47 2.14
C TYR A 271 -12.07 8.72 1.55
N GLN A 272 -12.46 7.64 2.21
CA GLN A 272 -13.64 6.85 1.89
C GLN A 272 -14.89 7.60 2.38
N ILE A 273 -15.62 8.24 1.46
CA ILE A 273 -16.83 9.02 1.77
C ILE A 273 -17.95 8.08 2.20
N ASP A 274 -18.22 7.07 1.38
CA ASP A 274 -19.17 5.97 1.60
C ASP A 274 -18.55 4.67 1.04
N LYS A 275 -19.28 3.55 1.00
CA LYS A 275 -18.70 2.25 0.60
C LYS A 275 -18.16 2.19 -0.84
N ASP A 276 -18.66 3.07 -1.71
CA ASP A 276 -18.44 3.00 -3.16
C ASP A 276 -17.70 4.25 -3.67
N LEU A 277 -17.63 5.35 -2.89
CA LEU A 277 -17.02 6.61 -3.28
C LEU A 277 -15.79 6.94 -2.43
N ILE A 278 -14.68 7.19 -3.11
CA ILE A 278 -13.41 7.60 -2.52
C ILE A 278 -13.03 8.97 -3.08
N TYR A 279 -12.78 9.91 -2.19
CA TYR A 279 -12.11 11.15 -2.54
C TYR A 279 -10.60 10.99 -2.38
N LYS A 280 -9.83 11.47 -3.34
CA LYS A 280 -8.37 11.46 -3.30
C LYS A 280 -7.83 12.85 -3.59
N THR A 281 -6.87 13.31 -2.81
CA THR A 281 -6.14 14.54 -3.07
C THR A 281 -4.64 14.27 -3.03
N LYS A 282 -3.90 14.89 -3.95
CA LYS A 282 -2.47 14.69 -4.14
C LYS A 282 -1.85 16.03 -4.49
N VAL A 283 -0.79 16.40 -3.77
CA VAL A 283 0.09 17.49 -4.18
C VAL A 283 1.36 16.85 -4.73
N LYS A 284 1.85 17.33 -5.87
CA LYS A 284 3.12 16.89 -6.46
C LYS A 284 4.04 18.09 -6.56
N LEU A 285 5.20 18.00 -5.93
CA LEU A 285 6.28 18.97 -6.00
C LEU A 285 7.44 18.29 -6.71
N ILE A 286 7.90 18.84 -7.83
CA ILE A 286 9.03 18.28 -8.58
C ILE A 286 10.09 19.35 -8.73
N LYS A 287 11.32 19.02 -8.33
CA LYS A 287 12.51 19.74 -8.80
C LYS A 287 13.04 19.04 -10.04
N LYS A 288 13.07 19.75 -11.18
CA LYS A 288 13.61 19.28 -12.45
C LYS A 288 15.02 19.85 -12.63
N ASP A 289 15.98 18.98 -12.91
CA ASP A 289 17.40 19.29 -13.02
C ASP A 289 17.97 18.62 -14.27
N PHE A 290 18.04 19.40 -15.36
CA PHE A 290 18.47 18.95 -16.68
C PHE A 290 19.99 18.88 -16.74
N LYS A 291 20.51 17.82 -17.38
CA LYS A 291 21.95 17.49 -17.33
C LYS A 291 22.69 17.66 -18.64
N GLN A 292 21.97 17.78 -19.74
CA GLN A 292 22.53 18.15 -21.03
C GLN A 292 22.58 19.67 -21.13
N THR A 293 23.72 20.22 -21.54
CA THR A 293 23.97 21.67 -21.62
C THR A 293 22.93 22.41 -22.46
N ASP A 294 22.46 21.81 -23.55
CA ASP A 294 21.44 22.39 -24.44
C ASP A 294 20.07 22.52 -23.77
N TYR A 295 19.83 21.85 -22.64
CA TYR A 295 18.55 21.81 -21.94
C TYR A 295 18.61 22.39 -20.51
N GLU A 296 19.78 22.75 -19.97
CA GLU A 296 19.93 23.33 -18.62
C GLU A 296 19.07 24.57 -18.37
N PHE A 297 18.71 25.31 -19.43
CA PHE A 297 17.81 26.46 -19.31
C PHE A 297 16.39 26.07 -18.85
N ARG A 298 16.05 24.78 -18.91
CA ARG A 298 14.75 24.20 -18.54
C ARG A 298 14.67 23.78 -17.07
N ASP A 299 15.75 23.91 -16.29
CA ASP A 299 15.73 23.68 -14.84
C ASP A 299 14.56 24.43 -14.20
N SER A 300 13.75 23.73 -13.41
CA SER A 300 12.48 24.27 -12.96
C SER A 300 11.94 23.61 -11.69
N ILE A 301 10.96 24.28 -11.08
CA ILE A 301 10.16 23.73 -9.99
C ILE A 301 8.70 23.68 -10.43
N TYR A 302 8.17 22.46 -10.42
CA TYR A 302 6.83 22.13 -10.83
C TYR A 302 5.94 21.81 -9.62
N TYR A 303 4.74 22.37 -9.63
CA TYR A 303 3.71 22.21 -8.62
C TYR A 303 2.42 21.73 -9.27
N GLU A 304 1.78 20.71 -8.70
CA GLU A 304 0.46 20.23 -9.11
C GLU A 304 -0.38 19.91 -7.89
N LEU A 305 -1.62 20.40 -7.87
CA LEU A 305 -2.67 19.88 -7.00
C LEU A 305 -3.65 19.09 -7.85
N SER A 306 -3.89 17.84 -7.47
CA SER A 306 -4.87 16.96 -8.12
C SER A 306 -5.89 16.50 -7.09
N ASN A 307 -7.17 16.63 -7.44
CA ASN A 307 -8.29 16.09 -6.69
C ASN A 307 -9.04 15.08 -7.56
N SER A 308 -9.51 14.00 -6.98
CA SER A 308 -10.17 12.93 -7.73
C SER A 308 -11.30 12.32 -6.92
N LEU A 309 -12.39 11.99 -7.62
CA LEU A 309 -13.49 11.19 -7.12
C LEU A 309 -13.46 9.84 -7.82
N VAL A 310 -13.32 8.77 -7.05
CA VAL A 310 -13.32 7.38 -7.53
C VAL A 310 -14.60 6.72 -7.08
N LEU A 311 -15.48 6.43 -8.03
CA LEU A 311 -16.74 5.72 -7.82
C LEU A 311 -16.58 4.25 -8.26
N LEU A 312 -16.72 3.34 -7.31
CA LEU A 312 -16.70 1.89 -7.50
C LEU A 312 -18.14 1.43 -7.75
N THR A 313 -18.41 0.89 -8.92
CA THR A 313 -19.75 0.39 -9.27
C THR A 313 -19.67 -1.06 -9.73
N GLU A 314 -20.64 -1.87 -9.32
CA GLU A 314 -20.74 -3.25 -9.82
C GLU A 314 -21.08 -3.27 -11.32
N LYS A 315 -21.90 -2.33 -11.79
CA LYS A 315 -22.42 -2.30 -13.16
C LYS A 315 -21.47 -1.66 -14.18
N PHE A 316 -20.68 -0.66 -13.79
CA PHE A 316 -19.83 0.12 -14.70
C PHE A 316 -18.35 0.11 -14.26
N GLY A 317 -17.97 -0.77 -13.34
CA GLY A 317 -16.61 -0.85 -12.83
C GLY A 317 -16.19 0.40 -12.07
N MET A 318 -14.90 0.71 -12.11
CA MET A 318 -14.31 1.86 -11.43
C MET A 318 -14.30 3.08 -12.33
N ASN A 319 -14.90 4.16 -11.87
CA ASN A 319 -14.99 5.44 -12.56
C ASN A 319 -14.21 6.49 -11.79
N THR A 320 -13.26 7.16 -12.43
CA THR A 320 -12.44 8.19 -11.79
C THR A 320 -12.62 9.51 -12.53
N LEU A 321 -13.04 10.54 -11.83
CA LEU A 321 -13.03 11.92 -12.32
C LEU A 321 -11.95 12.69 -11.57
N SER A 322 -10.97 13.22 -12.29
CA SER A 322 -9.82 13.94 -11.76
C SER A 322 -9.76 15.35 -12.30
N PHE A 323 -9.52 16.31 -11.42
CA PHE A 323 -9.19 17.68 -11.78
C PHE A 323 -7.82 18.02 -11.21
N ALA A 324 -6.89 18.44 -12.06
CA ALA A 324 -5.58 18.87 -11.64
C ALA A 324 -5.24 20.25 -12.21
N PHE A 325 -4.53 21.05 -11.42
CA PHE A 325 -4.00 22.32 -11.87
C PHE A 325 -2.65 22.56 -11.23
N GLY A 326 -1.84 23.38 -11.90
CA GLY A 326 -0.48 23.55 -11.46
C GLY A 326 0.28 24.57 -12.25
N THR A 327 1.57 24.64 -11.96
CA THR A 327 2.47 25.61 -12.54
C THR A 327 3.87 25.02 -12.60
N ASP A 328 4.58 25.34 -13.68
CA ASP A 328 6.02 25.10 -13.80
C ASP A 328 6.71 26.46 -13.88
N ASN A 329 7.76 26.63 -13.09
CA ASN A 329 8.53 27.87 -13.02
C ASN A 329 10.01 27.54 -13.16
N LYS A 330 10.66 28.13 -14.17
CA LYS A 330 12.09 27.93 -14.38
C LYS A 330 12.88 28.56 -13.24
N ASP A 331 14.04 28.00 -12.96
CA ASP A 331 14.95 28.51 -11.93
C ASP A 331 15.64 29.80 -12.37
N LYS A 332 16.05 29.85 -13.64
CA LYS A 332 16.94 30.89 -14.19
C LYS A 332 16.71 31.09 -15.68
N GLY A 333 17.31 32.16 -16.22
CA GLY A 333 17.31 32.45 -17.65
C GLY A 333 16.08 33.20 -18.16
N LYS A 334 16.00 33.36 -19.47
CA LYS A 334 14.94 34.13 -20.18
C LYS A 334 14.15 33.29 -21.18
N ALA A 335 14.38 31.98 -21.21
CA ALA A 335 13.66 31.08 -22.12
C ALA A 335 12.15 31.22 -21.90
N TRP A 336 11.42 31.36 -23.01
CA TRP A 336 9.99 31.64 -22.97
C TRP A 336 9.14 30.37 -22.80
N ASN A 337 9.70 29.21 -23.16
CA ASN A 337 9.03 27.91 -23.30
C ASN A 337 9.20 26.99 -22.08
N VAL A 338 9.39 27.54 -20.89
CA VAL A 338 9.54 26.76 -19.64
C VAL A 338 8.47 27.14 -18.61
N ASP A 339 8.18 28.42 -18.41
CA ASP A 339 7.18 28.82 -17.42
C ASP A 339 5.76 28.78 -17.97
N TYR A 340 4.92 27.94 -17.39
CA TYR A 340 3.51 27.84 -17.76
C TYR A 340 2.64 27.52 -16.55
N ASN A 341 1.35 27.86 -16.66
CA ASN A 341 0.30 27.34 -15.80
C ASN A 341 -0.50 26.32 -16.59
N PHE A 342 -1.02 25.29 -15.92
CA PHE A 342 -1.85 24.31 -16.59
C PHE A 342 -3.05 23.91 -15.74
N ALA A 343 -4.07 23.38 -16.42
CA ALA A 343 -5.21 22.71 -15.82
C ALA A 343 -5.62 21.51 -16.67
N SER A 344 -6.12 20.47 -16.02
CA SER A 344 -6.61 19.26 -16.66
C SER A 344 -7.89 18.77 -16.00
N LEU A 345 -8.80 18.26 -16.83
CA LEU A 345 -9.97 17.50 -16.42
C LEU A 345 -9.89 16.14 -17.09
N ARG A 346 -9.83 15.08 -16.29
CA ARG A 346 -9.66 13.71 -16.76
C ARG A 346 -10.77 12.81 -16.24
N TYR A 347 -11.40 12.07 -17.12
CA TYR A 347 -12.31 10.97 -16.76
C TYR A 347 -11.71 9.65 -17.23
N GLU A 348 -11.66 8.66 -16.35
CA GLU A 348 -11.18 7.31 -16.62
C GLU A 348 -12.20 6.28 -16.16
N ASN A 349 -12.40 5.24 -16.96
CA ASN A 349 -13.21 4.09 -16.62
C ASN A 349 -12.37 2.81 -16.73
N MET A 350 -12.51 1.94 -15.74
CA MET A 350 -11.97 0.59 -15.74
C MET A 350 -13.13 -0.39 -15.57
N TYR A 351 -13.55 -0.99 -16.67
CA TYR A 351 -14.70 -1.88 -16.75
C TYR A 351 -14.26 -3.36 -16.79
N PRO A 352 -14.60 -4.16 -15.77
CA PRO A 352 -14.33 -5.60 -15.78
C PRO A 352 -15.31 -6.31 -16.72
N LEU A 353 -14.99 -6.37 -18.02
CA LEU A 353 -15.82 -6.99 -19.05
C LEU A 353 -16.07 -8.49 -18.76
N THR A 354 -15.04 -9.19 -18.28
CA THR A 354 -15.14 -10.58 -17.80
C THR A 354 -14.32 -10.75 -16.52
N GLN A 355 -14.35 -11.94 -15.90
CA GLN A 355 -13.46 -12.26 -14.77
C GLN A 355 -11.96 -12.16 -15.11
N SER A 356 -11.62 -12.20 -16.40
CA SER A 356 -10.24 -12.20 -16.89
C SER A 356 -9.92 -11.03 -17.82
N THR A 357 -10.90 -10.19 -18.16
CA THR A 357 -10.75 -9.11 -19.14
C THR A 357 -11.18 -7.79 -18.53
N ILE A 358 -10.30 -6.80 -18.59
CA ILE A 358 -10.58 -5.43 -18.18
C ILE A 358 -10.48 -4.53 -19.41
N LEU A 359 -11.50 -3.70 -19.62
CA LEU A 359 -11.45 -2.59 -20.56
C LEU A 359 -11.12 -1.30 -19.80
N THR A 360 -10.23 -0.50 -20.35
CA THR A 360 -9.91 0.83 -19.84
C THR A 360 -10.25 1.87 -20.89
N SER A 361 -10.93 2.93 -20.51
CA SER A 361 -11.16 4.08 -21.39
C SER A 361 -10.91 5.37 -20.63
N GLY A 362 -10.52 6.42 -21.34
CA GLY A 362 -10.30 7.72 -20.73
C GLY A 362 -10.33 8.87 -21.71
N ILE A 363 -10.68 10.05 -21.18
CA ILE A 363 -10.59 11.33 -21.87
C ILE A 363 -9.94 12.34 -20.94
N GLU A 364 -8.98 13.09 -21.45
CA GLU A 364 -8.36 14.21 -20.75
C GLU A 364 -8.47 15.48 -21.60
N LEU A 365 -8.99 16.54 -20.99
CA LEU A 365 -8.96 17.89 -21.51
C LEU A 365 -7.87 18.63 -20.75
N TYR A 366 -6.77 18.96 -21.43
CA TYR A 366 -5.60 19.62 -20.86
C TYR A 366 -5.42 20.99 -21.49
N LYS A 367 -5.04 21.98 -20.68
CA LYS A 367 -4.70 23.33 -21.17
C LYS A 367 -3.43 23.80 -20.50
N ASP A 368 -2.51 24.38 -21.25
CA ASP A 368 -1.37 25.14 -20.72
C ASP A 368 -1.32 26.57 -21.26
N ARG A 369 -0.78 27.47 -20.45
CA ARG A 369 -0.64 28.89 -20.77
C ARG A 369 0.75 29.34 -20.35
N TYR A 370 1.58 29.64 -21.33
CA TYR A 370 2.95 30.10 -21.09
C TYR A 370 2.95 31.53 -20.59
N LYS A 371 3.86 31.83 -19.65
CA LYS A 371 3.90 33.11 -18.94
C LYS A 371 4.69 34.17 -19.69
N ILE A 372 5.64 33.73 -20.52
CA ILE A 372 6.58 34.58 -21.25
C ILE A 372 6.24 34.56 -22.75
N LYS A 373 6.50 35.68 -23.41
CA LYS A 373 6.24 35.90 -24.82
C LYS A 373 7.37 35.27 -25.64
N GLU A 374 7.02 34.54 -26.70
CA GLU A 374 7.95 34.19 -27.77
C GLU A 374 8.08 35.43 -28.67
N GLU A 375 9.30 35.91 -28.92
CA GLU A 375 9.54 37.21 -29.57
C GLU A 375 10.06 37.13 -31.01
N VAL A 376 10.44 35.94 -31.50
CA VAL A 376 11.10 35.75 -32.80
C VAL A 376 10.08 35.45 -33.90
N LEU A 377 9.22 34.45 -33.72
CA LEU A 377 8.32 33.95 -34.77
C LEU A 377 6.89 34.49 -34.64
N TYR A 378 6.33 34.44 -33.43
CA TYR A 378 4.91 34.69 -33.19
C TYR A 378 4.63 35.99 -32.47
N ASN A 379 5.61 36.50 -31.71
CA ASN A 379 5.44 37.70 -30.91
C ASN A 379 4.16 37.62 -30.05
N ASN A 380 3.93 36.47 -29.40
CA ASN A 380 2.79 36.21 -28.53
C ASN A 380 3.16 35.22 -27.42
N LYS A 381 2.28 35.01 -26.44
CA LYS A 381 2.45 33.93 -25.45
C LYS A 381 1.85 32.64 -26.01
N LYS A 382 2.58 31.55 -25.86
CA LYS A 382 2.11 30.23 -26.28
C LYS A 382 0.94 29.76 -25.39
N ARG A 383 -0.05 29.12 -26.00
CA ARG A 383 -1.18 28.46 -25.35
C ARG A 383 -1.50 27.18 -26.12
N ASP A 384 -1.57 26.07 -25.40
CA ASP A 384 -2.00 24.80 -25.97
C ASP A 384 -3.29 24.31 -25.31
N ASP A 385 -4.20 23.80 -26.12
CA ASP A 385 -5.42 23.10 -25.72
C ASP A 385 -5.35 21.67 -26.29
N LYS A 386 -5.32 20.68 -25.41
CA LYS A 386 -5.07 19.29 -25.76
C LYS A 386 -6.24 18.39 -25.37
N VAL A 387 -6.62 17.52 -26.28
CA VAL A 387 -7.56 16.41 -26.05
C VAL A 387 -6.79 15.11 -26.15
N ILE A 388 -6.82 14.31 -25.09
CA ILE A 388 -6.22 12.97 -25.06
C ILE A 388 -7.34 11.96 -24.90
N LEU A 389 -7.36 10.94 -25.77
CA LEU A 389 -8.27 9.80 -25.68
C LEU A 389 -7.45 8.54 -25.45
N ASP A 390 -7.82 7.76 -24.44
CA ASP A 390 -7.20 6.48 -24.10
C ASP A 390 -8.24 5.36 -24.25
N LEU A 391 -7.86 4.27 -24.92
CA LEU A 391 -8.60 3.01 -24.95
C LEU A 391 -7.63 1.87 -24.70
N GLY A 392 -8.04 0.85 -23.94
CA GLY A 392 -7.20 -0.29 -23.67
C GLY A 392 -7.98 -1.53 -23.26
N VAL A 393 -7.36 -2.68 -23.46
CA VAL A 393 -7.83 -3.98 -23.00
C VAL A 393 -6.69 -4.70 -22.32
N LEU A 394 -6.96 -5.31 -21.17
CA LEU A 394 -6.05 -6.17 -20.44
C LEU A 394 -6.72 -7.54 -20.23
N GLN A 395 -6.11 -8.58 -20.79
CA GLN A 395 -6.56 -9.96 -20.71
C GLN A 395 -5.60 -10.76 -19.82
N SER A 396 -6.08 -11.23 -18.67
CA SER A 396 -5.37 -12.19 -17.83
C SER A 396 -5.47 -13.59 -18.44
N ILE A 397 -4.33 -14.21 -18.67
CA ILE A 397 -4.21 -15.58 -19.18
C ILE A 397 -4.15 -16.57 -18.02
N ASN A 398 -3.42 -16.20 -16.97
CA ASN A 398 -3.39 -16.91 -15.70
C ASN A 398 -3.09 -15.91 -14.56
N LYS A 399 -2.82 -16.42 -13.35
CA LYS A 399 -2.57 -15.58 -12.17
C LYS A 399 -1.33 -14.67 -12.27
N ASN A 400 -0.38 -15.00 -13.15
CA ASN A 400 0.89 -14.28 -13.31
C ASN A 400 1.03 -13.60 -14.67
N LEU A 401 0.38 -14.12 -15.72
CA LEU A 401 0.54 -13.67 -17.10
C LEU A 401 -0.69 -12.93 -17.61
N SER A 402 -0.49 -11.74 -18.18
CA SER A 402 -1.52 -10.94 -18.84
C SER A 402 -1.04 -10.37 -20.16
N LEU A 403 -1.96 -10.16 -21.10
CA LEU A 403 -1.73 -9.48 -22.38
C LEU A 403 -2.51 -8.16 -22.38
N GLY A 404 -1.86 -7.07 -22.77
CA GLY A 404 -2.49 -5.76 -22.89
C GLY A 404 -2.37 -5.20 -24.31
N ALA A 405 -3.38 -4.45 -24.73
CA ALA A 405 -3.32 -3.59 -25.90
C ALA A 405 -3.89 -2.21 -25.56
N THR A 406 -3.23 -1.14 -25.99
CA THR A 406 -3.69 0.23 -25.77
C THR A 406 -3.61 1.05 -27.06
N LEU A 407 -4.57 1.95 -27.21
CA LEU A 407 -4.61 2.99 -28.22
C LEU A 407 -4.73 4.32 -27.49
N ARG A 408 -3.83 5.25 -27.79
CA ARG A 408 -3.90 6.63 -27.35
C ARG A 408 -3.98 7.53 -28.56
N TYR A 409 -4.88 8.50 -28.55
CA TYR A 409 -4.93 9.59 -29.52
C TYR A 409 -4.71 10.91 -28.78
N ILE A 410 -3.89 11.77 -29.35
CA ILE A 410 -3.59 13.11 -28.83
C ILE A 410 -3.86 14.09 -29.97
N ASN A 411 -4.65 15.11 -29.70
CA ASN A 411 -4.77 16.31 -30.53
C ASN A 411 -4.36 17.51 -29.67
N ASN A 412 -3.35 18.25 -30.11
CA ASN A 412 -2.83 19.46 -29.48
C ASN A 412 -3.09 20.66 -30.40
N ASP A 413 -4.09 21.47 -30.07
CA ASP A 413 -4.36 22.74 -30.71
C ASP A 413 -3.48 23.83 -30.08
N SER A 414 -2.74 24.58 -30.90
CA SER A 414 -1.82 25.61 -30.42
C SER A 414 -2.02 26.91 -31.18
N ASN A 415 -1.90 28.05 -30.49
CA ASN A 415 -1.84 29.34 -31.19
C ASN A 415 -0.51 29.60 -31.91
N GLN A 416 0.44 28.69 -31.80
CA GLN A 416 1.73 28.71 -32.46
C GLN A 416 1.83 27.43 -33.28
N ASN A 417 1.67 27.54 -34.60
CA ASN A 417 1.39 26.41 -35.47
C ASN A 417 2.47 25.32 -35.46
N ILE A 418 3.74 25.66 -35.20
CA ILE A 418 4.83 24.67 -35.03
C ILE A 418 4.60 23.70 -33.87
N TYR A 419 3.69 24.00 -32.95
CA TYR A 419 3.31 23.13 -31.82
C TYR A 419 1.92 22.51 -31.98
N GLU A 420 1.20 22.78 -33.08
CA GLU A 420 -0.09 22.17 -33.37
C GLU A 420 0.12 20.80 -34.01
N TYR A 421 -0.33 19.72 -33.37
CA TYR A 421 -0.15 18.36 -33.89
C TYR A 421 -1.26 17.42 -33.43
N ASP A 422 -1.45 16.36 -34.20
CA ASP A 422 -2.12 15.14 -33.78
C ASP A 422 -1.20 13.93 -33.90
N LYS A 423 -1.45 12.94 -33.05
CA LYS A 423 -0.79 11.63 -33.10
C LYS A 423 -1.63 10.54 -32.48
N TYR A 424 -1.39 9.31 -32.92
CA TYR A 424 -1.87 8.11 -32.24
C TYR A 424 -0.70 7.19 -31.89
N LEU A 425 -0.82 6.55 -30.73
CA LEU A 425 0.10 5.52 -30.27
C LEU A 425 -0.69 4.22 -30.07
N VAL A 426 -0.19 3.14 -30.66
CA VAL A 426 -0.73 1.79 -30.45
C VAL A 426 0.35 0.98 -29.77
N ARG A 427 0.01 0.31 -28.66
CA ARG A 427 0.97 -0.52 -27.92
C ARG A 427 0.33 -1.86 -27.58
N THR A 428 1.13 -2.91 -27.64
CA THR A 428 0.78 -4.24 -27.16
C THR A 428 1.85 -4.70 -26.18
N ASN A 429 1.45 -5.34 -25.08
CA ASN A 429 2.35 -5.68 -23.99
C ASN A 429 2.04 -7.07 -23.44
N ILE A 430 3.08 -7.80 -23.06
CA ILE A 430 2.99 -9.02 -22.26
C ILE A 430 3.50 -8.69 -20.86
N TYR A 431 2.65 -8.90 -19.85
CA TYR A 431 2.97 -8.66 -18.45
C TYR A 431 3.13 -9.98 -17.70
N TYR A 432 4.22 -10.11 -16.94
CA TYR A 432 4.43 -11.19 -15.98
C TYR A 432 4.60 -10.62 -14.57
N SER A 433 3.64 -10.89 -13.69
CA SER A 433 3.62 -10.41 -12.31
C SER A 433 3.69 -11.55 -11.30
N PHE A 434 4.49 -11.43 -10.24
CA PHE A 434 4.62 -12.43 -9.18
C PHE A 434 4.92 -11.83 -7.81
#